data_AF-A0A3F2UIH7-F1
#
_entry.id   AF-A0A3F2UIH7-F1
#
_cell.length_a   1.000
_cell.length_b   1.000
_cell.length_c   1.000
_cell.angle_alpha   90.00
_cell.angle_beta   90.00
_cell.angle_gamma   90.00
#
_symmetry.space_group_name_H-M   'P 1'
#
loop_
_entity.id
_entity.type
_entity.pdbx_description
1 polymer ?
#
loop_
_entity_poly.entity_id
_entity_poly.type
_entity_poly.pdbx_seq_one_letter_code
_entity_poly.pdbx_strand_id
1 'polypeptide(L)'
;MADLKNSNEEHDVVIVGGGAAGLTLAHALGAAGKSILLLEAGGDKRTKASQEFYRGELTDEVVHPPTHNYRVRAIGGTSTIWGGRAIPFDPIDFEKRPWVPGSGWPFGEDRLSSHYTQAMEASEAGRPEFFPEDALPGAQKELAPGLDGELVRTTIERFSKPTNFWRRYGEELTRSDRVKIVKDAPALHIQLAANGNSVDWIEVAAPDGSRIKVRGRSYVLALGGLETTRLLLASNDVRPAGIGNDSDHLGRNYMSHLCATAGTISFAGSPDGVAYDYARDDEGIYVRRRLWLTEKAQRDFSLLNTTFRTHLPEPADPSHGDAILSAMFLVKDMVLYEYSRKFVENPVSWGGRLRHVGNIVSQPFRLASFGTNWLRQRTFAERKLPSVVLGSRDNRYELEFHAEQAPNPDSRLTLSTQRDSLGVPRLKIDWRVTELDLVSLEKSYGLLSRELALRGAGRLDFDRDRLVFKAKRHGIVGGHHIGTTRMSTDPKDGVVDADCRVHGVGNLFVASASVFPTSGQANPTLTLLALTFRLAEHLGRIGEVQPLQVQAA
;
A
#
# COMPACT_ATOMS: atom_id res chain seq x y z
N MET A 1 -3.48 -24.24 18.83
CA MET A 1 -2.09 -24.40 19.29
C MET A 1 -1.84 -25.76 19.91
N ALA A 2 -2.71 -26.25 20.82
CA ALA A 2 -2.67 -27.64 21.29
C ALA A 2 -2.65 -28.65 20.13
N ASP A 3 -3.44 -28.41 19.08
CA ASP A 3 -3.47 -29.29 17.91
C ASP A 3 -2.14 -29.33 17.15
N LEU A 4 -1.40 -28.22 17.06
CA LEU A 4 -0.09 -28.20 16.38
C LEU A 4 0.99 -28.92 17.18
N LYS A 5 0.89 -28.99 18.51
CA LYS A 5 1.87 -29.69 19.35
C LYS A 5 1.81 -31.21 19.18
N ASN A 6 0.63 -31.73 18.86
CA ASN A 6 0.35 -33.16 18.85
C ASN A 6 0.08 -33.71 17.45
N SER A 7 0.00 -32.87 16.41
CA SER A 7 -0.25 -33.32 15.04
C SER A 7 1.06 -33.49 14.25
N ASN A 8 1.24 -34.66 13.64
CA ASN A 8 2.12 -34.85 12.48
C ASN A 8 1.37 -34.55 11.16
N GLU A 9 0.27 -33.79 11.20
CA GLU A 9 -0.51 -33.43 10.02
C GLU A 9 0.34 -32.56 9.09
N GLU A 10 0.54 -33.05 7.86
CA GLU A 10 1.17 -32.30 6.80
C GLU A 10 0.08 -31.59 5.96
N HIS A 11 0.17 -30.27 5.87
CA HIS A 11 -0.74 -29.47 5.06
C HIS A 11 -0.18 -29.27 3.64
N ASP A 12 -1.06 -29.10 2.65
CA ASP A 12 -0.62 -28.79 1.28
C ASP A 12 0.09 -27.44 1.24
N VAL A 13 -0.45 -26.44 1.96
CA VAL A 13 0.15 -25.11 2.05
C VAL A 13 0.12 -24.56 3.48
N VAL A 14 1.29 -24.11 3.97
CA VAL A 14 1.43 -23.34 5.21
C VAL A 14 1.57 -21.87 4.85
N ILE A 15 0.61 -21.05 5.27
CA ILE A 15 0.60 -19.60 5.05
C ILE A 15 1.01 -18.91 6.35
N VAL A 16 2.05 -18.08 6.30
CA VAL A 16 2.55 -17.32 7.45
C VAL A 16 2.14 -15.86 7.30
N GLY A 17 1.19 -15.42 8.11
CA GLY A 17 0.64 -14.07 8.14
C GLY A 17 -0.85 -14.03 7.80
N GLY A 18 -1.67 -13.59 8.75
CA GLY A 18 -3.13 -13.46 8.61
C GLY A 18 -3.58 -12.08 8.12
N GLY A 19 -2.81 -11.46 7.22
CA GLY A 19 -3.15 -10.17 6.59
C GLY A 19 -4.05 -10.30 5.37
N ALA A 20 -4.21 -9.21 4.61
CA ALA A 20 -5.04 -9.20 3.40
C ALA A 20 -4.63 -10.27 2.37
N ALA A 21 -3.34 -10.38 2.07
CA ALA A 21 -2.82 -11.40 1.14
C ALA A 21 -3.00 -12.82 1.70
N GLY A 22 -2.59 -13.08 2.94
CA GLY A 22 -2.67 -14.43 3.52
C GLY A 22 -4.09 -14.96 3.68
N LEU A 23 -5.04 -14.12 4.12
CA LEU A 23 -6.45 -14.50 4.23
C LEU A 23 -7.10 -14.71 2.86
N THR A 24 -6.78 -13.86 1.87
CA THR A 24 -7.27 -14.04 0.50
C THR A 24 -6.72 -15.32 -0.12
N LEU A 25 -5.43 -15.61 0.10
CA LEU A 25 -4.80 -16.83 -0.38
C LEU A 25 -5.39 -18.09 0.26
N ALA A 26 -5.61 -18.07 1.58
CA ALA A 26 -6.24 -19.18 2.30
C ALA A 26 -7.67 -19.44 1.80
N HIS A 27 -8.43 -18.37 1.53
CA HIS A 27 -9.78 -18.46 0.97
C HIS A 27 -9.78 -19.08 -0.42
N ALA A 28 -8.97 -18.54 -1.34
CA ALA A 28 -8.88 -19.03 -2.71
C ALA A 28 -8.40 -20.50 -2.79
N LEU A 29 -7.37 -20.87 -2.04
CA LEU A 29 -6.83 -22.24 -2.05
C LEU A 29 -7.73 -23.23 -1.32
N GLY A 30 -8.38 -22.82 -0.24
CA GLY A 30 -9.37 -23.65 0.46
C GLY A 30 -10.56 -23.96 -0.44
N ALA A 31 -11.05 -22.97 -1.20
CA ALA A 31 -12.09 -23.17 -2.21
C ALA A 31 -11.63 -24.09 -3.35
N ALA A 32 -10.34 -24.09 -3.69
CA ALA A 32 -9.72 -25.03 -4.62
C ALA A 32 -9.42 -26.42 -4.00
N GLY A 33 -9.87 -26.70 -2.77
CA GLY A 33 -9.79 -28.01 -2.13
C GLY A 33 -8.46 -28.35 -1.45
N LYS A 34 -7.49 -27.43 -1.41
CA LYS A 34 -6.19 -27.64 -0.75
C LYS A 34 -6.32 -27.56 0.78
N SER A 35 -5.57 -28.39 1.51
CA SER A 35 -5.46 -28.26 2.97
C SER A 35 -4.49 -27.15 3.35
N ILE A 36 -4.96 -26.18 4.14
CA ILE A 36 -4.24 -24.96 4.50
C ILE A 36 -4.06 -24.85 6.01
N LEU A 37 -2.85 -24.51 6.42
CA LEU A 37 -2.56 -24.01 7.76
C LEU A 37 -2.13 -22.55 7.69
N LEU A 38 -2.94 -21.65 8.26
CA LEU A 38 -2.63 -20.23 8.38
C LEU A 38 -2.13 -19.92 9.79
N LEU A 39 -0.92 -19.37 9.89
CA LEU A 39 -0.28 -18.94 11.13
C LEU A 39 -0.30 -17.42 11.22
N GLU A 40 -0.87 -16.86 12.29
CA GLU A 40 -0.85 -15.42 12.57
C GLU A 40 -0.12 -15.15 13.89
N ALA A 41 0.81 -14.20 13.86
CA ALA A 41 1.67 -13.91 14.99
C ALA A 41 0.95 -13.20 16.15
N GLY A 42 -0.14 -12.48 15.88
CA GLY A 42 -0.99 -11.85 16.88
C GLY A 42 -2.33 -12.55 17.12
N GLY A 43 -3.08 -12.04 18.10
CA GLY A 43 -4.44 -12.49 18.40
C GLY A 43 -5.53 -11.78 17.59
N ASP A 44 -6.74 -11.73 18.14
CA ASP A 44 -7.92 -11.13 17.49
C ASP A 44 -7.88 -9.60 17.36
N LYS A 45 -7.07 -8.95 18.19
CA LYS A 45 -7.03 -7.49 18.31
C LYS A 45 -5.61 -6.99 18.42
N ARG A 46 -5.41 -5.75 17.94
CA ARG A 46 -4.17 -5.00 18.14
C ARG A 46 -3.97 -4.71 19.63
N THR A 47 -2.87 -5.21 20.20
CA THR A 47 -2.44 -4.90 21.58
C THR A 47 -1.05 -4.26 21.57
N LYS A 48 -0.73 -3.46 22.60
CA LYS A 48 0.61 -2.86 22.77
C LYS A 48 1.70 -3.93 22.80
N ALA A 49 1.48 -5.00 23.57
CA ALA A 49 2.41 -6.13 23.68
C ALA A 49 2.64 -6.81 22.33
N SER A 50 1.60 -6.98 21.51
CA SER A 50 1.77 -7.56 20.17
C SER A 50 2.54 -6.62 19.23
N GLN A 51 2.31 -5.30 19.28
CA GLN A 51 3.00 -4.36 18.39
C GLN A 51 4.47 -4.11 18.76
N GLU A 52 4.90 -4.44 19.99
CA GLU A 52 6.28 -4.30 20.44
C GLU A 52 7.28 -5.03 19.53
N PHE A 53 6.87 -6.17 18.97
CA PHE A 53 7.68 -6.98 18.06
C PHE A 53 8.04 -6.26 16.75
N TYR A 54 7.28 -5.22 16.37
CA TYR A 54 7.59 -4.42 15.18
C TYR A 54 8.55 -3.27 15.44
N ARG A 55 8.96 -3.03 16.69
CA ARG A 55 9.99 -2.02 16.98
C ARG A 55 11.34 -2.48 16.43
N GLY A 56 12.10 -1.50 15.96
CA GLY A 56 13.37 -1.67 15.29
C GLY A 56 14.08 -0.33 15.14
N GLU A 57 15.18 -0.32 14.41
CA GLU A 57 16.05 0.84 14.24
C GLU A 57 15.78 1.54 12.91
N LEU A 58 15.97 2.86 12.90
CA LEU A 58 15.98 3.68 11.70
C LEU A 58 17.35 4.33 11.57
N THR A 59 17.91 4.37 10.36
CA THR A 59 19.12 5.16 10.09
C THR A 59 18.83 6.65 10.14
N ASP A 60 17.65 7.08 9.70
CA ASP A 60 17.19 8.47 9.75
C ASP A 60 15.69 8.51 10.13
N GLU A 61 15.40 8.97 11.35
CA GLU A 61 14.04 9.07 11.89
C GLU A 61 13.23 10.23 11.28
N VAL A 62 13.89 11.15 10.59
CA VAL A 62 13.21 12.29 9.97
C VAL A 62 12.58 11.89 8.65
N VAL A 63 13.22 11.02 7.88
CA VAL A 63 12.77 10.63 6.53
C VAL A 63 11.87 9.40 6.53
N HIS A 64 11.88 8.58 7.59
CA HIS A 64 11.09 7.37 7.71
C HIS A 64 10.33 7.33 9.04
N PRO A 65 9.02 6.99 9.08
CA PRO A 65 8.29 6.86 10.33
C PRO A 65 8.82 5.68 11.16
N PRO A 66 8.59 5.66 12.49
CA PRO A 66 8.92 4.52 13.33
C PRO A 66 8.46 3.18 12.73
N THR A 67 9.34 2.17 12.81
CA THR A 67 9.18 0.85 12.18
C THR A 67 7.91 0.08 12.55
N HIS A 68 7.28 0.43 13.67
CA HIS A 68 6.05 -0.18 14.18
C HIS A 68 4.76 0.55 13.76
N ASN A 69 4.89 1.68 13.07
CA ASN A 69 3.73 2.39 12.52
C ASN A 69 3.21 1.69 11.26
N TYR A 70 1.94 1.94 10.92
CA TYR A 70 1.28 1.43 9.70
C TYR A 70 1.30 -0.09 9.53
N ARG A 71 1.51 -0.81 10.63
CA ARG A 71 1.57 -2.27 10.70
C ARG A 71 0.73 -2.74 11.86
N VAL A 72 0.05 -3.85 11.66
CA VAL A 72 -0.81 -4.44 12.69
C VAL A 72 -0.50 -5.93 12.81
N ARG A 73 0.06 -6.30 13.97
CA ARG A 73 0.26 -7.71 14.37
C ARG A 73 -0.99 -8.25 15.07
N ALA A 74 -1.98 -8.65 14.28
CA ALA A 74 -3.23 -9.28 14.68
C ALA A 74 -3.92 -9.84 13.41
N ILE A 75 -4.88 -10.75 13.58
CA ILE A 75 -5.66 -11.27 12.46
C ILE A 75 -6.37 -10.15 11.67
N GLY A 76 -6.31 -10.22 10.34
CA GLY A 76 -6.69 -9.15 9.41
C GLY A 76 -5.54 -8.19 9.06
N GLY A 77 -4.49 -8.13 9.88
CA GLY A 77 -3.30 -7.30 9.64
C GLY A 77 -3.63 -5.82 9.43
N THR A 78 -2.84 -5.15 8.59
CA THR A 78 -2.99 -3.71 8.31
C THR A 78 -4.31 -3.34 7.61
N SER A 79 -5.06 -4.31 7.06
CA SER A 79 -6.41 -4.05 6.53
C SER A 79 -7.41 -3.60 7.60
N THR A 80 -7.07 -3.72 8.88
CA THR A 80 -7.86 -3.21 10.00
C THR A 80 -7.80 -1.68 10.14
N ILE A 81 -6.80 -1.02 9.57
CA ILE A 81 -6.53 0.42 9.72
C ILE A 81 -6.25 1.13 8.38
N TRP A 82 -6.28 0.43 7.26
CA TRP A 82 -6.01 1.02 5.95
C TRP A 82 -7.11 1.99 5.48
N GLY A 83 -6.75 2.87 4.54
CA GLY A 83 -7.66 3.89 3.99
C GLY A 83 -8.57 3.41 2.85
N GLY A 84 -8.47 2.15 2.43
CA GLY A 84 -9.33 1.56 1.40
C GLY A 84 -9.15 2.09 -0.03
N ARG A 85 -8.11 2.89 -0.32
CA ARG A 85 -7.83 3.36 -1.69
C ARG A 85 -7.39 2.16 -2.55
N ALA A 86 -8.16 1.86 -3.59
CA ALA A 86 -7.97 0.72 -4.49
C ALA A 86 -7.78 1.21 -5.92
N ILE A 87 -6.57 1.04 -6.45
CA ILE A 87 -6.15 1.51 -7.78
C ILE A 87 -5.14 0.49 -8.31
N PRO A 88 -5.23 0.05 -9.58
CA PRO A 88 -4.26 -0.85 -10.17
C PRO A 88 -2.95 -0.12 -10.42
N PHE A 89 -1.91 -0.89 -10.72
CA PHE A 89 -0.70 -0.32 -11.32
C PHE A 89 -0.99 0.01 -12.78
N ASP A 90 -0.35 1.05 -13.29
CA ASP A 90 -0.50 1.43 -14.68
C ASP A 90 0.35 0.49 -15.55
N PRO A 91 -0.03 0.20 -16.82
CA PRO A 91 0.73 -0.75 -17.66
C PRO A 91 2.23 -0.44 -17.75
N ILE A 92 2.60 0.84 -17.81
CA ILE A 92 4.00 1.30 -17.84
C ILE A 92 4.80 0.94 -16.57
N ASP A 93 4.14 0.70 -15.43
CA ASP A 93 4.80 0.30 -14.19
C ASP A 93 5.43 -1.11 -14.30
N PHE A 94 4.88 -1.95 -15.19
CA PHE A 94 5.37 -3.32 -15.47
C PHE A 94 6.56 -3.33 -16.43
N GLU A 95 6.75 -2.27 -17.21
CA GLU A 95 7.75 -2.23 -18.27
C GLU A 95 9.16 -1.96 -17.75
N LYS A 96 10.14 -2.41 -18.54
CA LYS A 96 11.53 -1.96 -18.40
C LYS A 96 11.64 -0.54 -18.97
N ARG A 97 11.86 0.44 -18.11
CA ARG A 97 12.00 1.86 -18.47
C ARG A 97 13.47 2.26 -18.44
N PRO A 98 14.08 2.68 -19.57
CA PRO A 98 15.50 3.03 -19.64
C PRO A 98 15.94 4.14 -18.67
N TRP A 99 15.01 5.03 -18.27
CA TRP A 99 15.27 6.12 -17.32
C TRP A 99 14.99 5.76 -15.86
N VAL A 100 14.50 4.55 -15.56
CA VAL A 100 14.24 4.06 -14.20
C VAL A 100 15.12 2.84 -13.94
N PRO A 101 16.30 3.01 -13.31
CA PRO A 101 17.21 1.91 -13.02
C PRO A 101 16.51 0.79 -12.23
N GLY A 102 16.77 -0.45 -12.64
CA GLY A 102 16.17 -1.61 -11.99
C GLY A 102 14.64 -1.73 -12.16
N SER A 103 14.02 -1.02 -13.10
CA SER A 103 12.63 -1.27 -13.50
C SER A 103 12.49 -2.49 -14.40
N GLY A 104 11.25 -2.95 -14.59
CA GLY A 104 10.92 -4.12 -15.39
C GLY A 104 10.44 -5.28 -14.53
N TRP A 105 9.18 -5.64 -14.71
CA TRP A 105 8.61 -6.87 -14.16
C TRP A 105 9.00 -8.06 -15.07
N PRO A 106 9.08 -9.28 -14.54
CA PRO A 106 9.34 -10.47 -15.37
C PRO A 106 8.14 -10.86 -16.26
N PHE A 107 7.08 -10.07 -16.26
CA PHE A 107 5.88 -10.22 -17.07
C PHE A 107 5.20 -8.84 -17.29
N GLY A 108 4.37 -8.73 -18.32
CA GLY A 108 3.56 -7.54 -18.59
C GLY A 108 2.28 -7.44 -17.74
N GLU A 109 1.63 -6.29 -17.79
CA GLU A 109 0.37 -6.02 -17.08
C GLU A 109 -0.73 -7.04 -17.42
N ASP A 110 -0.74 -7.55 -18.67
CA ASP A 110 -1.67 -8.54 -19.17
C ASP A 110 -1.79 -9.78 -18.26
N ARG A 111 -0.69 -10.14 -17.59
CA ARG A 111 -0.63 -11.30 -16.68
C ARG A 111 -1.29 -11.08 -15.32
N LEU A 112 -1.68 -9.85 -14.98
CA LEU A 112 -2.47 -9.52 -13.78
C LEU A 112 -3.85 -8.94 -14.11
N SER A 113 -4.06 -8.48 -15.34
CA SER A 113 -5.31 -7.85 -15.81
C SER A 113 -6.57 -8.63 -15.40
N SER A 114 -6.59 -9.95 -15.62
CA SER A 114 -7.71 -10.84 -15.26
C SER A 114 -7.96 -10.96 -13.75
N HIS A 115 -6.91 -10.79 -12.94
CA HIS A 115 -6.97 -10.94 -11.48
C HIS A 115 -7.36 -9.64 -10.77
N TYR A 116 -7.34 -8.49 -11.47
CA TYR A 116 -7.82 -7.23 -10.88
C TYR A 116 -9.31 -7.27 -10.55
N THR A 117 -10.13 -7.96 -11.35
CA THR A 117 -11.56 -8.15 -11.02
C THR A 117 -11.72 -8.87 -9.68
N GLN A 118 -11.02 -9.99 -9.47
CA GLN A 118 -11.05 -10.73 -8.20
C GLN A 118 -10.51 -9.88 -7.03
N ALA A 119 -9.46 -9.09 -7.27
CA ALA A 119 -8.89 -8.19 -6.28
C ALA A 119 -9.88 -7.08 -5.86
N MET A 120 -10.61 -6.53 -6.82
CA MET A 120 -11.64 -5.52 -6.59
C MET A 120 -12.84 -6.08 -5.81
N GLU A 121 -13.27 -7.30 -6.15
CA GLU A 121 -14.31 -8.02 -5.40
C GLU A 121 -13.86 -8.31 -3.97
N ALA A 122 -12.65 -8.85 -3.79
CA ALA A 122 -12.06 -9.16 -2.49
C ALA A 122 -11.93 -7.93 -1.59
N SER A 123 -11.66 -6.77 -2.19
CA SER A 123 -11.55 -5.50 -1.50
C SER A 123 -12.87 -4.71 -1.45
N GLU A 124 -13.99 -5.20 -1.97
CA GLU A 124 -15.28 -4.47 -2.00
C GLU A 124 -15.18 -3.05 -2.62
N ALA A 125 -14.36 -2.92 -3.67
CA ALA A 125 -14.04 -1.66 -4.35
C ALA A 125 -14.84 -1.43 -5.66
N GLY A 126 -15.79 -2.31 -5.97
CA GLY A 126 -16.66 -2.25 -7.15
C GLY A 126 -16.00 -2.73 -8.43
N ARG A 127 -16.54 -2.34 -9.59
CA ARG A 127 -15.98 -2.70 -10.90
C ARG A 127 -14.59 -2.10 -11.13
N PRO A 128 -13.71 -2.78 -11.91
CA PRO A 128 -12.36 -2.31 -12.22
C PRO A 128 -12.34 -1.19 -13.29
N GLU A 129 -13.19 -0.16 -13.14
CA GLU A 129 -13.31 0.98 -14.06
C GLU A 129 -12.55 2.19 -13.47
N PHE A 130 -11.47 2.63 -14.11
CA PHE A 130 -10.58 3.68 -13.56
C PHE A 130 -10.51 4.95 -14.42
N PHE A 131 -11.30 5.03 -15.47
CA PHE A 131 -11.49 6.25 -16.25
C PHE A 131 -12.88 6.85 -16.01
N PRO A 132 -13.03 8.19 -15.97
CA PRO A 132 -14.30 8.83 -15.67
C PRO A 132 -15.44 8.46 -16.62
N GLU A 133 -15.15 8.27 -17.92
CA GLU A 133 -16.12 7.89 -18.94
C GLU A 133 -16.79 6.54 -18.67
N ASP A 134 -16.08 5.62 -18.04
CA ASP A 134 -16.58 4.27 -17.75
C ASP A 134 -17.10 4.16 -16.31
N ALA A 135 -16.39 4.77 -15.35
CA ALA A 135 -16.73 4.69 -13.93
C ALA A 135 -17.92 5.58 -13.53
N LEU A 136 -18.18 6.67 -14.27
CA LEU A 136 -19.17 7.68 -13.91
C LEU A 136 -20.00 8.16 -15.12
N PRO A 137 -20.95 7.34 -15.61
CA PRO A 137 -21.82 7.73 -16.72
C PRO A 137 -22.61 9.00 -16.38
N GLY A 138 -22.46 10.04 -17.19
CA GLY A 138 -23.20 11.30 -17.04
C GLY A 138 -22.69 12.26 -15.94
N ALA A 139 -21.63 11.92 -15.21
CA ALA A 139 -20.95 12.88 -14.33
C ALA A 139 -19.95 13.75 -15.12
N GLN A 140 -19.45 14.81 -14.48
CA GLN A 140 -18.34 15.60 -15.03
C GLN A 140 -17.13 14.67 -15.28
N LYS A 141 -16.75 14.46 -16.55
CA LYS A 141 -15.68 13.50 -16.89
C LYS A 141 -14.32 13.99 -16.41
N GLU A 142 -13.99 15.23 -16.71
CA GLU A 142 -12.70 15.84 -16.33
C GLU A 142 -12.74 16.38 -14.90
N LEU A 143 -11.59 16.49 -14.23
CA LEU A 143 -11.49 17.19 -12.94
C LEU A 143 -11.86 18.67 -13.07
N ALA A 144 -11.43 19.32 -14.16
CA ALA A 144 -11.78 20.70 -14.51
C ALA A 144 -11.93 20.80 -16.04
N PRO A 145 -12.73 21.74 -16.58
CA PRO A 145 -13.05 21.77 -18.00
C PRO A 145 -11.82 22.08 -18.87
N GLY A 146 -11.61 21.29 -19.93
CA GLY A 146 -10.51 21.46 -20.88
C GLY A 146 -9.16 20.97 -20.37
N LEU A 147 -9.12 20.27 -19.23
CA LEU A 147 -7.89 19.83 -18.59
C LEU A 147 -7.30 18.58 -19.26
N ASP A 148 -8.16 17.67 -19.71
CA ASP A 148 -7.72 16.38 -20.23
C ASP A 148 -7.06 16.49 -21.61
N GLY A 149 -5.97 15.76 -21.78
CA GLY A 149 -5.09 15.83 -22.93
C GLY A 149 -4.20 14.60 -23.10
N GLU A 150 -3.30 14.67 -24.08
CA GLU A 150 -2.37 13.56 -24.36
C GLU A 150 -1.35 13.33 -23.23
N LEU A 151 -0.94 14.38 -22.52
CA LEU A 151 0.12 14.33 -21.51
C LEU A 151 -0.39 14.35 -20.06
N VAL A 152 -1.58 14.94 -19.83
CA VAL A 152 -2.24 15.01 -18.53
C VAL A 152 -3.68 14.57 -18.73
N ARG A 153 -4.17 13.63 -17.94
CA ARG A 153 -5.54 13.13 -18.03
C ARG A 153 -6.16 12.89 -16.67
N THR A 154 -7.47 13.04 -16.57
CA THR A 154 -8.23 12.69 -15.37
C THR A 154 -8.40 11.17 -15.29
N THR A 155 -8.07 10.60 -14.13
CA THR A 155 -8.34 9.20 -13.78
C THR A 155 -9.12 9.13 -12.48
N ILE A 156 -9.61 7.93 -12.17
CA ILE A 156 -10.46 7.67 -11.01
C ILE A 156 -9.70 6.85 -9.95
N GLU A 157 -9.76 7.33 -8.71
CA GLU A 157 -9.45 6.57 -7.52
C GLU A 157 -10.73 5.94 -6.97
N ARG A 158 -10.69 4.65 -6.62
CA ARG A 158 -11.82 3.95 -5.98
C ARG A 158 -11.55 3.72 -4.50
N PHE A 159 -12.61 3.77 -3.70
CA PHE A 159 -12.52 3.58 -2.26
C PHE A 159 -13.35 2.37 -1.85
N SER A 160 -12.64 1.30 -1.49
CA SER A 160 -13.13 0.16 -0.74
C SER A 160 -13.95 0.62 0.47
N LYS A 161 -14.81 -0.27 0.98
CA LYS A 161 -15.32 -0.09 2.36
C LYS A 161 -14.09 -0.07 3.29
N PRO A 162 -14.21 0.22 4.60
CA PRO A 162 -13.14 -0.13 5.53
C PRO A 162 -13.06 -1.67 5.67
N THR A 163 -12.79 -2.37 4.56
CA THR A 163 -12.82 -3.82 4.43
C THR A 163 -11.69 -4.38 5.25
N ASN A 164 -12.08 -5.06 6.32
CA ASN A 164 -11.20 -5.88 7.11
C ASN A 164 -11.32 -7.31 6.57
N PHE A 165 -10.24 -7.84 6.02
CA PHE A 165 -10.25 -9.15 5.37
C PHE A 165 -10.59 -10.30 6.34
N TRP A 166 -10.31 -10.13 7.63
CA TRP A 166 -10.77 -11.09 8.65
C TRP A 166 -12.27 -11.03 8.87
N ARG A 167 -12.87 -9.83 8.85
CA ARG A 167 -14.34 -9.71 8.90
C ARG A 167 -15.01 -10.26 7.64
N ARG A 168 -14.32 -10.14 6.49
CA ARG A 168 -14.83 -10.62 5.20
C ARG A 168 -14.81 -12.14 5.10
N TYR A 169 -13.67 -12.78 5.39
CA TYR A 169 -13.48 -14.22 5.16
C TYR A 169 -13.49 -15.07 6.43
N GLY A 170 -13.33 -14.47 7.62
CA GLY A 170 -13.04 -15.23 8.84
C GLY A 170 -14.14 -16.22 9.24
N GLU A 171 -15.41 -15.89 9.01
CA GLU A 171 -16.53 -16.80 9.29
C GLU A 171 -16.50 -18.05 8.38
N GLU A 172 -16.29 -17.85 7.08
CA GLU A 172 -16.18 -18.93 6.10
C GLU A 172 -14.93 -19.78 6.35
N LEU A 173 -13.77 -19.14 6.54
CA LEU A 173 -12.51 -19.83 6.80
C LEU A 173 -12.56 -20.65 8.09
N THR A 174 -13.24 -20.15 9.13
CA THR A 174 -13.38 -20.88 10.40
C THR A 174 -14.31 -22.10 10.29
N ARG A 175 -15.29 -22.06 9.36
CA ARG A 175 -16.19 -23.19 9.10
C ARG A 175 -15.60 -24.22 8.14
N SER A 176 -14.56 -23.86 7.39
CA SER A 176 -13.92 -24.76 6.44
C SER A 176 -13.25 -25.94 7.13
N ASP A 177 -13.43 -27.14 6.60
CA ASP A 177 -12.66 -28.34 6.94
C ASP A 177 -11.27 -28.34 6.29
N ARG A 178 -11.02 -27.44 5.34
CA ARG A 178 -9.75 -27.30 4.61
C ARG A 178 -8.81 -26.28 5.20
N VAL A 179 -9.31 -25.31 5.96
CA VAL A 179 -8.48 -24.21 6.47
C VAL A 179 -8.41 -24.25 7.99
N LYS A 180 -7.19 -24.42 8.52
CA LYS A 180 -6.89 -24.33 9.95
C LYS A 180 -6.18 -23.02 10.23
N ILE A 181 -6.74 -22.18 11.11
CA ILE A 181 -6.14 -20.90 11.49
C ILE A 181 -5.62 -20.97 12.92
N VAL A 182 -4.36 -20.58 13.11
CA VAL A 182 -3.72 -20.51 14.42
C VAL A 182 -3.20 -19.11 14.68
N LYS A 183 -3.81 -18.44 15.64
CA LYS A 183 -3.43 -17.11 16.15
C LYS A 183 -2.38 -17.22 17.26
N ASP A 184 -1.75 -16.10 17.60
CA ASP A 184 -0.70 -16.00 18.60
C ASP A 184 0.45 -17.01 18.36
N ALA A 185 0.77 -17.20 17.07
CA ALA A 185 1.69 -18.19 16.55
C ALA A 185 2.80 -17.52 15.70
N PRO A 186 3.70 -16.71 16.32
CA PRO A 186 4.79 -16.09 15.58
C PRO A 186 5.76 -17.13 15.00
N ALA A 187 5.97 -17.07 13.69
CA ALA A 187 7.08 -17.74 13.04
C ALA A 187 8.40 -17.06 13.42
N LEU A 188 9.38 -17.85 13.85
CA LEU A 188 10.67 -17.37 14.36
C LEU A 188 11.84 -17.69 13.44
N HIS A 189 11.78 -18.84 12.77
CA HIS A 189 12.86 -19.37 11.93
C HIS A 189 12.29 -20.26 10.83
N ILE A 190 12.91 -20.23 9.65
CA ILE A 190 12.61 -21.13 8.53
C ILE A 190 13.77 -22.12 8.43
N GLN A 191 13.52 -23.39 8.74
CA GLN A 191 14.53 -24.43 8.58
C GLN A 191 14.54 -24.91 7.13
N LEU A 192 15.67 -24.72 6.45
CA LEU A 192 15.92 -25.38 5.17
C LEU A 192 16.41 -26.82 5.39
N ALA A 193 16.11 -27.69 4.42
CA ALA A 193 16.75 -28.99 4.30
C ALA A 193 18.27 -28.83 4.13
N ALA A 194 19.03 -29.88 4.41
CA ALA A 194 20.51 -29.84 4.38
C ALA A 194 21.09 -29.40 3.02
N ASN A 195 20.37 -29.64 1.92
CA ASN A 195 20.76 -29.20 0.57
C ASN A 195 20.47 -27.70 0.30
N GLY A 196 19.78 -27.00 1.21
CA GLY A 196 19.44 -25.59 1.10
C GLY A 196 18.36 -25.27 0.06
N ASN A 197 17.71 -26.27 -0.56
CA ASN A 197 16.85 -26.09 -1.73
C ASN A 197 15.35 -26.28 -1.47
N SER A 198 14.97 -26.57 -0.23
CA SER A 198 13.58 -26.65 0.21
C SER A 198 13.48 -26.35 1.69
N VAL A 199 12.33 -25.84 2.12
CA VAL A 199 11.96 -25.72 3.53
C VAL A 199 11.57 -27.11 4.05
N ASP A 200 12.15 -27.52 5.18
CA ASP A 200 11.75 -28.72 5.93
C ASP A 200 10.62 -28.38 6.92
N TRP A 201 10.77 -27.31 7.72
CA TRP A 201 9.74 -26.84 8.65
C TRP A 201 9.94 -25.36 9.03
N ILE A 202 8.90 -24.77 9.61
CA ILE A 202 8.94 -23.43 10.23
C ILE A 202 8.84 -23.56 11.75
N GLU A 203 9.72 -22.87 12.47
CA GLU A 203 9.64 -22.74 13.93
C GLU A 203 8.59 -21.73 14.33
N VAL A 204 7.69 -22.10 15.23
CA VAL A 204 6.62 -21.25 15.74
C VAL A 204 6.66 -21.21 17.25
N ALA A 205 6.59 -20.02 17.84
CA ALA A 205 6.43 -19.88 19.29
C ALA A 205 4.96 -20.06 19.70
N ALA A 206 4.73 -20.76 20.80
CA ALA A 206 3.42 -20.86 21.44
C ALA A 206 3.29 -19.89 22.63
N PRO A 207 2.07 -19.51 23.03
CA PRO A 207 1.84 -18.63 24.18
C PRO A 207 2.43 -19.14 25.50
N ASP A 208 2.63 -20.45 25.65
CA ASP A 208 3.26 -21.06 26.82
C ASP A 208 4.80 -21.13 26.75
N GLY A 209 5.40 -20.48 25.74
CA GLY A 209 6.85 -20.39 25.56
C GLY A 209 7.49 -21.57 24.82
N SER A 210 6.73 -22.63 24.54
CA SER A 210 7.25 -23.75 23.75
C SER A 210 7.47 -23.37 22.28
N ARG A 211 8.41 -24.05 21.62
CA ARG A 211 8.72 -23.92 20.19
C ARG A 211 8.22 -25.16 19.45
N ILE A 212 7.42 -24.95 18.42
CA ILE A 212 6.74 -26.00 17.66
C ILE A 212 7.28 -25.98 16.22
N LYS A 213 7.48 -27.17 15.65
CA LYS A 213 7.86 -27.32 14.24
C LYS A 213 6.60 -27.53 13.41
N VAL A 214 6.38 -26.68 12.42
CA VAL A 214 5.25 -26.78 11.50
C VAL A 214 5.75 -27.23 10.14
N ARG A 215 5.12 -28.27 9.58
CA ARG A 215 5.44 -28.83 8.27
C ARG A 215 4.30 -28.65 7.28
N GLY A 216 4.67 -28.48 6.02
CA GLY A 216 3.78 -28.52 4.88
C GLY A 216 4.55 -28.73 3.58
N ARG A 217 3.80 -29.02 2.52
CA ARG A 217 4.39 -29.26 1.19
C ARG A 217 4.93 -27.98 0.57
N SER A 218 4.16 -26.88 0.68
CA SER A 218 4.54 -25.54 0.26
C SER A 218 4.36 -24.52 1.38
N TYR A 219 5.18 -23.47 1.36
CA TYR A 219 5.16 -22.41 2.37
C TYR A 219 5.01 -21.05 1.69
N VAL A 220 4.13 -20.19 2.22
CA VAL A 220 3.90 -18.84 1.69
C VAL A 220 4.07 -17.80 2.79
N LEU A 221 5.01 -16.87 2.61
CA LEU A 221 5.22 -15.75 3.51
C LEU A 221 4.33 -14.57 3.11
N ALA A 222 3.31 -14.30 3.92
CA ALA A 222 2.33 -13.23 3.78
C ALA A 222 2.40 -12.21 4.94
N LEU A 223 3.62 -11.93 5.41
CA LEU A 223 3.92 -11.13 6.61
C LEU A 223 3.97 -9.61 6.35
N GLY A 224 3.75 -9.19 5.10
CA GLY A 224 3.99 -7.83 4.63
C GLY A 224 5.48 -7.52 4.40
N GLY A 225 5.78 -6.38 3.77
CA GLY A 225 7.11 -6.16 3.19
C GLY A 225 8.28 -6.12 4.18
N LEU A 226 8.05 -5.72 5.43
CA LEU A 226 9.12 -5.64 6.43
C LEU A 226 9.38 -6.96 7.16
N GLU A 227 8.34 -7.64 7.67
CA GLU A 227 8.52 -8.90 8.40
C GLU A 227 8.91 -10.06 7.48
N THR A 228 8.40 -10.11 6.23
CA THR A 228 8.84 -11.12 5.27
C THR A 228 10.35 -11.06 5.10
N THR A 229 10.89 -9.86 4.84
CA THR A 229 12.34 -9.67 4.69
C THR A 229 13.08 -9.98 6.00
N ARG A 230 12.57 -9.56 7.15
CA ARG A 230 13.18 -9.84 8.46
C ARG A 230 13.34 -11.34 8.69
N LEU A 231 12.28 -12.12 8.45
CA LEU A 231 12.29 -13.57 8.66
C LEU A 231 13.27 -14.28 7.71
N LEU A 232 13.30 -13.88 6.44
CA LEU A 232 14.24 -14.42 5.45
C LEU A 232 15.70 -14.10 5.80
N LEU A 233 15.99 -12.87 6.25
CA LEU A 233 17.33 -12.48 6.71
C LEU A 233 17.74 -13.21 7.99
N ALA A 234 16.81 -13.36 8.94
CA ALA A 234 17.08 -13.99 10.24
C ALA A 234 17.23 -15.50 10.16
N SER A 235 16.70 -16.14 9.12
CA SER A 235 16.84 -17.58 8.87
C SER A 235 18.11 -17.85 8.07
N ASN A 236 19.26 -17.89 8.73
CA ASN A 236 20.58 -17.87 8.07
C ASN A 236 21.54 -18.99 8.49
N ASP A 237 21.01 -20.07 9.07
CA ASP A 237 21.77 -21.24 9.52
C ASP A 237 22.29 -22.09 8.35
N VAL A 238 21.48 -22.30 7.31
CA VAL A 238 21.86 -23.06 6.10
C VAL A 238 22.40 -22.13 5.00
N ARG A 239 21.81 -20.94 4.86
CA ARG A 239 22.23 -19.90 3.91
C ARG A 239 22.71 -18.66 4.70
N PRO A 240 24.02 -18.45 4.90
CA PRO A 240 24.54 -17.44 5.84
C PRO A 240 24.11 -16.00 5.58
N ALA A 241 23.80 -15.64 4.33
CA ALA A 241 23.32 -14.31 3.95
C ALA A 241 21.80 -14.13 4.13
N GLY A 242 21.07 -15.18 4.53
CA GLY A 242 19.61 -15.26 4.55
C GLY A 242 19.04 -16.04 3.36
N ILE A 243 17.80 -16.52 3.50
CA ILE A 243 17.12 -17.32 2.46
C ILE A 243 16.77 -16.44 1.26
N GLY A 244 17.19 -16.87 0.06
CA GLY A 244 16.96 -16.10 -1.17
C GLY A 244 17.91 -14.91 -1.36
N ASN A 245 19.04 -14.87 -0.63
CA ASN A 245 19.99 -13.77 -0.67
C ASN A 245 21.35 -14.12 -1.30
N ASP A 246 21.41 -15.11 -2.20
CA ASP A 246 22.66 -15.50 -2.86
C ASP A 246 23.26 -14.38 -3.73
N SER A 247 22.42 -13.43 -4.16
CA SER A 247 22.77 -12.28 -5.00
C SER A 247 22.77 -10.94 -4.25
N ASP A 248 22.67 -10.95 -2.92
CA ASP A 248 22.62 -9.76 -2.05
C ASP A 248 21.43 -8.81 -2.35
N HIS A 249 20.36 -9.30 -3.00
CA HIS A 249 19.16 -8.50 -3.28
C HIS A 249 18.15 -8.46 -2.13
N LEU A 250 18.22 -9.38 -1.16
CA LEU A 250 17.28 -9.43 -0.04
C LEU A 250 17.41 -8.19 0.84
N GLY A 251 16.29 -7.50 1.00
CA GLY A 251 16.18 -6.26 1.75
C GLY A 251 16.61 -5.01 0.99
N ARG A 252 17.25 -5.11 -0.18
CA ARG A 252 17.59 -3.95 -1.02
C ARG A 252 16.38 -3.45 -1.82
N ASN A 253 16.52 -2.29 -2.45
CA ASN A 253 15.49 -1.68 -3.28
C ASN A 253 14.20 -1.40 -2.50
N TYR A 254 14.36 -1.07 -1.20
CA TYR A 254 13.23 -0.71 -0.37
C TYR A 254 12.61 0.59 -0.89
N MET A 255 11.42 0.46 -1.45
CA MET A 255 10.62 1.55 -1.98
C MET A 255 9.38 1.78 -1.13
N SER A 256 8.92 3.02 -1.20
CA SER A 256 7.58 3.43 -0.82
C SER A 256 7.05 4.35 -1.94
N HIS A 257 6.28 5.36 -1.57
CA HIS A 257 5.87 6.46 -2.45
C HIS A 257 6.30 7.77 -1.82
N LEU A 258 6.46 8.79 -2.66
CA LEU A 258 6.53 10.18 -2.22
C LEU A 258 5.16 10.82 -2.36
N CYS A 259 4.60 11.29 -1.25
CA CYS A 259 3.34 11.98 -1.17
C CYS A 259 3.44 13.14 -0.18
N ALA A 260 3.20 14.35 -0.68
CA ALA A 260 3.04 15.52 0.16
C ALA A 260 2.14 16.55 -0.56
N THR A 261 1.70 17.53 0.20
CA THR A 261 1.00 18.70 -0.34
C THR A 261 2.00 19.82 -0.58
N ALA A 262 2.07 20.28 -1.84
CA ALA A 262 2.96 21.35 -2.26
C ALA A 262 2.40 22.06 -3.50
N GLY A 263 2.35 23.40 -3.43
CA GLY A 263 1.85 24.23 -4.52
C GLY A 263 0.32 24.36 -4.52
N THR A 264 -0.15 25.39 -5.22
CA THR A 264 -1.56 25.73 -5.32
C THR A 264 -1.96 25.73 -6.79
N ILE A 265 -2.97 24.92 -7.12
CA ILE A 265 -3.59 24.90 -8.45
C ILE A 265 -4.81 25.82 -8.44
N SER A 266 -4.96 26.64 -9.49
CA SER A 266 -6.10 27.52 -9.71
C SER A 266 -6.74 27.13 -11.04
N PHE A 267 -7.97 26.64 -11.02
CA PHE A 267 -8.67 26.25 -12.25
C PHE A 267 -9.36 27.45 -12.91
N ALA A 268 -9.42 27.44 -14.24
CA ALA A 268 -10.20 28.41 -15.00
C ALA A 268 -11.70 28.13 -14.89
N GLY A 269 -12.52 29.16 -15.12
CA GLY A 269 -13.99 29.04 -15.09
C GLY A 269 -14.61 29.07 -13.69
N SER A 270 -15.87 28.64 -13.60
CA SER A 270 -16.64 28.63 -12.35
C SER A 270 -16.17 27.51 -11.41
N PRO A 271 -16.11 27.75 -10.08
CA PRO A 271 -15.88 26.69 -9.08
C PRO A 271 -16.86 25.51 -9.19
N ASP A 272 -18.10 25.74 -9.63
CA ASP A 272 -19.10 24.69 -9.81
C ASP A 272 -18.74 23.70 -10.94
N GLY A 273 -17.83 24.11 -11.84
CA GLY A 273 -17.31 23.28 -12.91
C GLY A 273 -16.10 22.45 -12.52
N VAL A 274 -15.72 22.38 -11.23
CA VAL A 274 -14.57 21.58 -10.77
C VAL A 274 -15.05 20.42 -9.92
N ALA A 275 -14.79 19.19 -10.38
CA ALA A 275 -15.18 17.96 -9.71
C ALA A 275 -14.15 17.52 -8.64
N TYR A 276 -13.89 18.41 -7.66
CA TYR A 276 -12.89 18.20 -6.60
C TYR A 276 -13.30 17.12 -5.56
N ASP A 277 -14.61 16.90 -5.41
CA ASP A 277 -15.22 16.04 -4.39
C ASP A 277 -15.36 14.59 -4.87
N TYR A 278 -15.78 13.72 -3.96
CA TYR A 278 -16.19 12.36 -4.24
C TYR A 278 -17.49 12.32 -5.04
N ALA A 279 -17.50 11.47 -6.06
CA ALA A 279 -18.73 10.98 -6.67
C ALA A 279 -19.02 9.56 -6.15
N ARG A 280 -20.21 9.05 -6.49
CA ARG A 280 -20.53 7.63 -6.36
C ARG A 280 -20.77 7.05 -7.74
N ASP A 281 -20.25 5.86 -7.99
CA ASP A 281 -20.65 5.08 -9.15
C ASP A 281 -22.04 4.43 -8.95
N ASP A 282 -22.48 3.66 -9.92
CA ASP A 282 -23.77 2.95 -9.92
C ASP A 282 -23.86 1.84 -8.86
N GLU A 283 -22.73 1.32 -8.38
CA GLU A 283 -22.64 0.39 -7.23
C GLU A 283 -22.58 1.12 -5.88
N GLY A 284 -22.63 2.46 -5.89
CA GLY A 284 -22.55 3.29 -4.69
C GLY A 284 -21.15 3.37 -4.07
N ILE A 285 -20.11 2.97 -4.79
CA ILE A 285 -18.70 3.09 -4.40
C ILE A 285 -18.28 4.54 -4.48
N TYR A 286 -17.59 5.02 -3.44
CA TYR A 286 -16.99 6.34 -3.51
C TYR A 286 -15.82 6.33 -4.48
N VAL A 287 -15.84 7.28 -5.40
CA VAL A 287 -14.78 7.48 -6.38
C VAL A 287 -14.35 8.93 -6.40
N ARG A 288 -13.08 9.19 -6.71
CA ARG A 288 -12.52 10.53 -6.75
C ARG A 288 -11.66 10.74 -7.98
N ARG A 289 -11.77 11.91 -8.59
CA ARG A 289 -10.94 12.31 -9.73
C ARG A 289 -9.56 12.73 -9.25
N ARG A 290 -8.56 12.35 -10.02
CA ARG A 290 -7.16 12.77 -9.88
C ARG A 290 -6.57 13.03 -11.26
N LEU A 291 -5.48 13.78 -11.30
CA LEU A 291 -4.70 14.02 -12.50
C LEU A 291 -3.58 13.00 -12.59
N TRP A 292 -3.40 12.44 -13.78
CA TRP A 292 -2.37 11.48 -14.08
C TRP A 292 -1.48 11.99 -15.20
N LEU A 293 -0.17 11.85 -15.02
CA LEU A 293 0.78 12.02 -16.11
C LEU A 293 0.80 10.73 -16.93
N THR A 294 0.27 10.82 -18.15
CA THR A 294 0.06 9.66 -19.01
C THR A 294 1.37 8.93 -19.31
N GLU A 295 1.27 7.69 -19.77
CA GLU A 295 2.45 6.93 -20.22
C GLU A 295 3.25 7.68 -21.29
N LYS A 296 2.57 8.40 -22.18
CA LYS A 296 3.20 9.26 -23.18
C LYS A 296 4.02 10.37 -22.51
N ALA A 297 3.48 11.07 -21.52
CA ALA A 297 4.24 12.06 -20.75
C ALA A 297 5.46 11.44 -20.06
N GLN A 298 5.31 10.25 -19.48
CA GLN A 298 6.42 9.57 -18.82
C GLN A 298 7.54 9.21 -19.81
N ARG A 299 7.20 8.74 -21.01
CA ARG A 299 8.16 8.40 -22.08
C ARG A 299 8.83 9.64 -22.67
N ASP A 300 8.04 10.66 -23.01
CA ASP A 300 8.53 11.86 -23.70
C ASP A 300 9.46 12.70 -22.81
N PHE A 301 9.25 12.68 -21.50
CA PHE A 301 9.98 13.52 -20.54
C PHE A 301 10.84 12.73 -19.54
N SER A 302 10.92 11.40 -19.69
CA SER A 302 11.64 10.48 -18.80
C SER A 302 11.24 10.66 -17.32
N LEU A 303 9.94 10.58 -17.05
CA LEU A 303 9.36 10.79 -15.71
C LEU A 303 9.07 9.45 -15.02
N LEU A 304 9.25 9.43 -13.70
CA LEU A 304 8.61 8.48 -12.80
C LEU A 304 7.09 8.71 -12.78
N ASN A 305 6.33 7.65 -12.54
CA ASN A 305 4.88 7.70 -12.55
C ASN A 305 4.38 8.60 -11.42
N THR A 306 3.54 9.59 -11.73
CA THR A 306 3.06 10.59 -10.77
C THR A 306 1.61 10.95 -11.03
N THR A 307 0.85 11.06 -9.93
CA THR A 307 -0.51 11.59 -9.94
C THR A 307 -0.66 12.76 -9.00
N PHE A 308 -1.67 13.58 -9.24
CA PHE A 308 -2.00 14.74 -8.43
C PHE A 308 -3.47 14.76 -8.06
N ARG A 309 -3.79 15.24 -6.88
CA ARG A 309 -5.18 15.50 -6.48
C ARG A 309 -5.27 16.82 -5.74
N THR A 310 -6.43 17.46 -5.85
CA THR A 310 -6.73 18.62 -5.03
C THR A 310 -6.72 18.22 -3.55
N HIS A 311 -6.28 19.12 -2.69
CA HIS A 311 -6.24 18.92 -1.26
C HIS A 311 -6.77 20.15 -0.52
N LEU A 312 -7.09 19.94 0.75
CA LEU A 312 -7.49 21.02 1.64
C LEU A 312 -6.29 21.96 1.89
N PRO A 313 -6.52 23.28 1.97
CA PRO A 313 -5.56 24.21 2.55
C PRO A 313 -5.08 23.74 3.93
N GLU A 314 -3.84 24.11 4.29
CA GLU A 314 -3.28 23.85 5.62
C GLU A 314 -4.21 24.43 6.70
N PRO A 315 -4.90 23.61 7.50
CA PRO A 315 -5.93 24.12 8.39
C PRO A 315 -5.37 25.01 9.51
N ALA A 316 -4.06 24.93 9.80
CA ALA A 316 -3.39 25.79 10.76
C ALA A 316 -3.15 27.24 10.27
N ASP A 317 -3.28 27.52 8.96
CA ASP A 317 -3.13 28.87 8.43
C ASP A 317 -4.49 29.56 8.26
N PRO A 318 -4.90 30.48 9.15
CA PRO A 318 -6.22 31.12 9.08
C PRO A 318 -6.46 31.96 7.82
N SER A 319 -5.42 32.21 7.00
CA SER A 319 -5.55 32.90 5.71
C SER A 319 -6.47 32.17 4.73
N HIS A 320 -6.71 30.87 4.93
CA HIS A 320 -7.63 30.07 4.12
C HIS A 320 -9.09 30.56 4.20
N GLY A 321 -9.47 31.38 5.19
CA GLY A 321 -10.75 32.09 5.23
C GLY A 321 -12.01 31.20 5.33
N ASP A 322 -11.89 29.95 5.80
CA ASP A 322 -12.97 28.94 5.78
C ASP A 322 -13.40 28.57 7.20
N ALA A 323 -14.70 28.60 7.48
CA ALA A 323 -15.22 28.30 8.82
C ALA A 323 -15.04 26.83 9.25
N ILE A 324 -15.10 25.89 8.31
CA ILE A 324 -15.00 24.45 8.57
C ILE A 324 -13.56 24.11 8.93
N LEU A 325 -12.59 24.56 8.12
CA LEU A 325 -11.16 24.37 8.39
C LEU A 325 -10.75 25.06 9.71
N SER A 326 -11.28 26.26 9.98
CA SER A 326 -11.01 26.96 11.24
C SER A 326 -11.60 26.23 12.45
N ALA A 327 -12.82 25.69 12.33
CA ALA A 327 -13.42 24.88 13.39
C ALA A 327 -12.62 23.60 13.62
N MET A 328 -12.25 22.88 12.55
CA MET A 328 -11.41 21.69 12.61
C MET A 328 -10.08 21.96 13.31
N PHE A 329 -9.41 23.07 12.99
CA PHE A 329 -8.17 23.47 13.64
C PHE A 329 -8.36 23.79 15.14
N LEU A 330 -9.39 24.55 15.51
CA LEU A 330 -9.60 24.95 16.90
C LEU A 330 -9.97 23.78 17.81
N VAL A 331 -10.61 22.73 17.29
CA VAL A 331 -10.97 21.52 18.04
C VAL A 331 -9.99 20.36 17.84
N LYS A 332 -8.86 20.57 17.16
CA LYS A 332 -7.90 19.52 16.78
C LYS A 332 -7.42 18.66 17.95
N ASP A 333 -7.29 19.26 19.13
CA ASP A 333 -6.80 18.60 20.35
C ASP A 333 -7.90 17.74 21.02
N MET A 334 -9.14 17.83 20.53
CA MET A 334 -10.28 16.99 20.90
C MET A 334 -10.51 15.83 19.90
N VAL A 335 -9.68 15.72 18.85
CA VAL A 335 -9.75 14.69 17.79
C VAL A 335 -8.61 13.67 17.94
N LEU A 336 -8.80 12.44 17.44
CA LEU A 336 -7.81 11.35 17.46
C LEU A 336 -6.39 11.80 17.03
N TYR A 337 -5.39 11.38 17.82
CA TYR A 337 -3.96 11.74 17.74
C TYR A 337 -3.30 11.61 16.34
N GLU A 338 -3.75 10.68 15.49
CA GLU A 338 -3.22 10.53 14.11
C GLU A 338 -3.67 11.67 13.17
N TYR A 339 -4.83 12.28 13.43
CA TYR A 339 -5.28 13.45 12.71
C TYR A 339 -4.61 14.72 13.23
N SER A 340 -4.30 14.80 14.53
CA SER A 340 -3.68 16.00 15.12
C SER A 340 -2.26 16.27 14.62
N ARG A 341 -1.49 15.24 14.22
CA ARG A 341 -0.15 15.41 13.60
C ARG A 341 -0.16 16.28 12.34
N LYS A 342 -1.28 16.33 11.60
CA LYS A 342 -1.41 17.19 10.41
C LYS A 342 -1.51 18.69 10.72
N PHE A 343 -1.70 19.08 11.98
CA PHE A 343 -1.98 20.47 12.39
C PHE A 343 -0.89 21.08 13.28
N VAL A 344 0.27 20.42 13.43
CA VAL A 344 1.25 20.72 14.50
C VAL A 344 2.54 21.36 13.98
N GLU A 345 2.71 21.56 12.67
CA GLU A 345 4.00 22.03 12.14
C GLU A 345 4.38 23.45 12.57
N ASN A 346 3.43 24.31 12.97
CA ASN A 346 3.76 25.65 13.49
C ASN A 346 2.81 26.08 14.63
N PRO A 347 3.34 26.56 15.78
CA PRO A 347 2.50 27.15 16.82
C PRO A 347 1.84 28.42 16.29
N VAL A 348 0.50 28.41 16.22
CA VAL A 348 -0.29 29.57 15.75
C VAL A 348 -0.35 30.62 16.85
N SER A 349 -0.01 31.87 16.50
CA SER A 349 -0.07 33.01 17.41
C SER A 349 -1.50 33.29 17.89
N TRP A 350 -1.64 34.03 18.99
CA TRP A 350 -2.95 34.49 19.49
C TRP A 350 -3.76 35.23 18.41
N GLY A 351 -3.10 36.09 17.62
CA GLY A 351 -3.75 36.77 16.48
C GLY A 351 -4.19 35.81 15.37
N GLY A 352 -3.47 34.70 15.15
CA GLY A 352 -3.91 33.65 14.23
C GLY A 352 -5.16 32.92 14.73
N ARG A 353 -5.23 32.59 16.03
CA ARG A 353 -6.41 31.98 16.65
C ARG A 353 -7.65 32.89 16.55
N LEU A 354 -7.50 34.20 16.77
CA LEU A 354 -8.60 35.16 16.60
C LEU A 354 -9.10 35.22 15.15
N ARG A 355 -8.20 35.09 14.15
CA ARG A 355 -8.60 35.00 12.74
C ARG A 355 -9.42 33.74 12.44
N HIS A 356 -9.07 32.58 13.01
CA HIS A 356 -9.92 31.38 12.90
C HIS A 356 -11.31 31.59 13.49
N VAL A 357 -11.42 32.26 14.64
CA VAL A 357 -12.73 32.63 15.22
C VAL A 357 -13.48 33.57 14.28
N GLY A 358 -12.82 34.56 13.69
CA GLY A 358 -13.40 35.45 12.69
C GLY A 358 -13.96 34.71 11.45
N ASN A 359 -13.24 33.70 10.95
CA ASN A 359 -13.71 32.84 9.87
C ASN A 359 -15.01 32.10 10.24
N ILE A 360 -15.12 31.57 11.47
CA ILE A 360 -16.32 30.88 11.96
C ILE A 360 -17.50 31.85 12.08
N VAL A 361 -17.27 33.02 12.71
CA VAL A 361 -18.30 34.05 12.91
C VAL A 361 -18.82 34.61 11.59
N SER A 362 -17.96 34.71 10.56
CA SER A 362 -18.35 35.22 9.25
C SER A 362 -19.12 34.21 8.38
N GLN A 363 -19.11 32.91 8.70
CA GLN A 363 -19.77 31.87 7.88
C GLN A 363 -20.54 30.82 8.70
N PRO A 364 -21.45 31.22 9.61
CA PRO A 364 -22.12 30.30 10.53
C PRO A 364 -23.02 29.28 9.80
N PHE A 365 -23.70 29.70 8.73
CA PHE A 365 -24.57 28.81 7.95
C PHE A 365 -23.78 27.76 7.14
N ARG A 366 -22.57 28.10 6.65
CA ARG A 366 -21.68 27.13 5.97
C ARG A 366 -21.23 26.05 6.95
N LEU A 367 -20.81 26.45 8.16
CA LEU A 367 -20.41 25.50 9.19
C LEU A 367 -21.58 24.62 9.63
N ALA A 368 -22.76 25.20 9.87
CA ALA A 368 -23.94 24.46 10.27
C ALA A 368 -24.39 23.45 9.19
N SER A 369 -24.47 23.87 7.93
CA SER A 369 -24.85 22.99 6.81
C SER A 369 -23.84 21.87 6.55
N PHE A 370 -22.54 22.17 6.66
CA PHE A 370 -21.51 21.14 6.61
C PHE A 370 -21.65 20.16 7.77
N GLY A 371 -21.80 20.66 9.00
CA GLY A 371 -21.92 19.85 10.21
C GLY A 371 -23.11 18.90 10.17
N THR A 372 -24.29 19.36 9.74
CA THR A 372 -25.49 18.51 9.62
C THR A 372 -25.34 17.45 8.54
N ASN A 373 -24.82 17.82 7.36
CA ASN A 373 -24.57 16.87 6.27
C ASN A 373 -23.51 15.83 6.64
N TRP A 374 -22.40 16.27 7.23
CA TRP A 374 -21.33 15.39 7.67
C TRP A 374 -21.79 14.44 8.77
N LEU A 375 -22.54 14.94 9.76
CA LEU A 375 -23.11 14.10 10.82
C LEU A 375 -24.02 13.04 10.19
N ARG A 376 -24.94 13.43 9.30
CA ARG A 376 -25.82 12.51 8.59
C ARG A 376 -25.05 11.42 7.83
N GLN A 377 -24.05 11.80 7.05
CA GLN A 377 -23.24 10.88 6.26
C GLN A 377 -22.33 9.99 7.12
N ARG A 378 -21.97 10.41 8.34
CA ARG A 378 -21.10 9.63 9.21
C ARG A 378 -21.85 8.72 10.18
N THR A 379 -23.06 9.09 10.59
CA THR A 379 -23.87 8.32 11.54
C THR A 379 -24.83 7.36 10.86
N PHE A 380 -25.48 7.77 9.76
CA PHE A 380 -26.58 7.01 9.16
C PHE A 380 -26.24 6.33 7.82
N ALA A 381 -25.10 6.64 7.20
CA ALA A 381 -24.71 5.97 5.96
C ALA A 381 -24.03 4.63 6.23
N GLU A 382 -24.47 3.57 5.54
CA GLU A 382 -23.81 2.27 5.56
C GLU A 382 -22.36 2.37 5.06
N ARG A 383 -22.15 3.10 3.95
CA ARG A 383 -20.82 3.47 3.44
C ARG A 383 -20.48 4.89 3.87
N LYS A 384 -19.50 5.00 4.78
CA LYS A 384 -19.03 6.27 5.33
C LYS A 384 -18.15 7.02 4.32
N LEU A 385 -18.20 8.35 4.35
CA LEU A 385 -17.36 9.21 3.52
C LEU A 385 -15.86 8.92 3.80
N PRO A 386 -15.01 8.69 2.78
CA PRO A 386 -13.61 8.30 3.00
C PRO A 386 -12.78 9.39 3.69
N SER A 387 -12.93 10.64 3.25
CA SER A 387 -12.29 11.79 3.88
C SER A 387 -13.11 13.06 3.66
N VAL A 388 -12.86 14.09 4.47
CA VAL A 388 -13.39 15.43 4.22
C VAL A 388 -12.60 16.06 3.07
N VAL A 389 -13.33 16.65 2.12
CA VAL A 389 -12.82 17.51 1.05
C VAL A 389 -13.73 18.72 0.99
N LEU A 390 -13.19 19.89 0.64
CA LEU A 390 -13.91 21.16 0.68
C LEU A 390 -13.70 21.90 -0.63
N GLY A 391 -14.79 22.45 -1.16
CA GLY A 391 -14.76 23.30 -2.34
C GLY A 391 -14.16 24.66 -2.03
N SER A 392 -13.42 25.17 -3.00
CA SER A 392 -12.80 26.50 -2.95
C SER A 392 -13.64 27.51 -3.71
N ARG A 393 -14.02 28.62 -3.05
CA ARG A 393 -14.81 29.69 -3.67
C ARG A 393 -14.07 30.43 -4.78
N ASP A 394 -12.74 30.50 -4.66
CA ASP A 394 -11.88 31.19 -5.63
C ASP A 394 -11.27 30.21 -6.65
N ASN A 395 -11.76 28.97 -6.67
CA ASN A 395 -11.27 27.89 -7.52
C ASN A 395 -9.79 27.51 -7.32
N ARG A 396 -9.26 27.77 -6.12
CA ARG A 396 -7.87 27.51 -5.72
C ARG A 396 -7.78 26.35 -4.74
N TYR A 397 -6.95 25.36 -5.05
CA TYR A 397 -6.77 24.17 -4.23
C TYR A 397 -5.30 23.93 -3.99
N GLU A 398 -4.94 23.46 -2.80
CA GLU A 398 -3.61 22.90 -2.61
C GLU A 398 -3.47 21.62 -3.44
N LEU A 399 -2.27 21.32 -3.91
CA LEU A 399 -2.00 20.16 -4.74
C LEU A 399 -1.22 19.11 -3.95
N GLU A 400 -1.79 17.93 -3.81
CA GLU A 400 -1.09 16.76 -3.26
C GLU A 400 -0.63 15.87 -4.40
N PHE A 401 0.66 15.57 -4.43
CA PHE A 401 1.22 14.61 -5.37
C PHE A 401 1.28 13.23 -4.73
N HIS A 402 1.20 12.20 -5.56
CA HIS A 402 1.53 10.81 -5.26
C HIS A 402 2.47 10.33 -6.36
N ALA A 403 3.75 10.26 -6.04
CA ALA A 403 4.81 9.91 -6.95
C ALA A 403 5.41 8.54 -6.61
N GLU A 404 5.73 7.81 -7.67
CA GLU A 404 6.60 6.65 -7.64
C GLU A 404 7.97 7.01 -7.04
N GLN A 405 8.58 6.02 -6.39
CA GLN A 405 9.97 6.07 -5.99
C GLN A 405 10.77 5.08 -6.83
N ALA A 406 11.90 5.52 -7.38
CA ALA A 406 12.76 4.64 -8.16
C ALA A 406 13.38 3.54 -7.27
N PRO A 407 13.57 2.31 -7.80
CA PRO A 407 14.32 1.28 -7.10
C PRO A 407 15.75 1.76 -6.78
N ASN A 408 16.14 1.66 -5.51
CA ASN A 408 17.47 2.07 -5.05
C ASN A 408 18.11 0.95 -4.21
N PRO A 409 19.22 0.32 -4.65
CA PRO A 409 19.85 -0.77 -3.92
C PRO A 409 20.42 -0.36 -2.56
N ASP A 410 20.68 0.93 -2.33
CA ASP A 410 21.14 1.47 -1.04
C ASP A 410 20.01 1.76 -0.06
N SER A 411 18.78 1.91 -0.57
CA SER A 411 17.59 1.90 0.28
C SER A 411 17.33 0.45 0.67
N ARG A 412 17.65 0.09 1.93
CA ARG A 412 17.66 -1.30 2.36
C ARG A 412 17.18 -1.56 3.79
N LEU A 413 16.73 -2.79 3.98
CA LEU A 413 16.49 -3.41 5.27
C LEU A 413 17.69 -4.29 5.66
N THR A 414 18.07 -4.24 6.92
CA THR A 414 19.06 -5.14 7.53
C THR A 414 18.59 -5.61 8.90
N LEU A 415 19.31 -6.55 9.51
CA LEU A 415 19.08 -6.91 10.91
C LEU A 415 19.85 -5.95 11.83
N SER A 416 19.22 -5.56 12.92
CA SER A 416 19.84 -4.88 14.05
C SER A 416 20.59 -5.90 14.92
N THR A 417 21.53 -5.42 15.73
CA THR A 417 22.17 -6.20 16.80
C THR A 417 21.21 -6.47 17.97
N GLN A 418 20.16 -5.66 18.11
CA GLN A 418 19.11 -5.84 19.11
C GLN A 418 18.16 -6.96 18.70
N ARG A 419 17.68 -7.73 19.69
CA ARG A 419 16.71 -8.81 19.51
C ARG A 419 15.38 -8.46 20.17
N ASP A 420 14.29 -9.03 19.66
CA ASP A 420 13.00 -9.00 20.33
C ASP A 420 12.95 -10.01 21.50
N SER A 421 11.84 -10.03 22.24
CA SER A 421 11.68 -10.91 23.41
C SER A 421 11.59 -12.40 23.07
N LEU A 422 11.47 -12.76 21.78
CA LEU A 422 11.52 -14.16 21.31
C LEU A 422 12.91 -14.54 20.76
N GLY A 423 13.86 -13.61 20.85
CA GLY A 423 15.25 -13.80 20.45
C GLY A 423 15.51 -13.57 18.97
N VAL A 424 14.55 -13.08 18.19
CA VAL A 424 14.75 -12.80 16.75
C VAL A 424 15.34 -11.40 16.59
N PRO A 425 16.36 -11.18 15.75
CA PRO A 425 16.90 -9.84 15.50
C PRO A 425 15.83 -8.86 15.03
N ARG A 426 15.87 -7.63 15.55
CA ARG A 426 14.98 -6.56 15.12
C ARG A 426 15.39 -6.04 13.75
N LEU A 427 14.47 -5.40 13.05
CA LEU A 427 14.76 -4.80 11.75
C LEU A 427 15.48 -3.46 11.92
N LYS A 428 16.43 -3.16 11.05
CA LYS A 428 16.99 -1.82 10.83
C LYS A 428 16.63 -1.36 9.42
N ILE A 429 16.13 -0.13 9.30
CA ILE A 429 15.70 0.46 8.02
C ILE A 429 16.62 1.63 7.67
N ASP A 430 17.20 1.57 6.47
CA ASP A 430 17.85 2.69 5.80
C ASP A 430 17.06 2.99 4.53
N TRP A 431 16.19 4.00 4.56
CA TRP A 431 15.38 4.39 3.42
C TRP A 431 15.85 5.75 2.89
N ARG A 432 16.04 5.84 1.57
CA ARG A 432 16.71 6.99 0.95
C ARG A 432 15.91 7.55 -0.22
N VAL A 433 15.73 8.87 -0.24
CA VAL A 433 15.23 9.61 -1.40
C VAL A 433 16.40 9.97 -2.32
N THR A 434 16.26 9.68 -3.60
CA THR A 434 17.30 9.91 -4.61
C THR A 434 17.10 11.22 -5.36
N GLU A 435 18.12 11.66 -6.10
CA GLU A 435 17.99 12.82 -6.99
C GLU A 435 16.99 12.55 -8.13
N LEU A 436 16.94 11.32 -8.64
CA LEU A 436 15.98 10.93 -9.69
C LEU A 436 14.53 11.15 -9.24
N ASP A 437 14.20 10.78 -8.00
CA ASP A 437 12.86 10.97 -7.43
C ASP A 437 12.46 12.45 -7.45
N LEU A 438 13.40 13.33 -7.08
CA LEU A 438 13.16 14.76 -6.91
C LEU A 438 13.11 15.50 -8.25
N VAL A 439 14.04 15.20 -9.15
CA VAL A 439 14.09 15.79 -10.49
C VAL A 439 12.86 15.38 -11.30
N SER A 440 12.44 14.11 -11.19
CA SER A 440 11.22 13.65 -11.83
C SER A 440 9.99 14.38 -11.29
N LEU A 441 9.87 14.53 -9.97
CA LEU A 441 8.76 15.24 -9.33
C LEU A 441 8.70 16.71 -9.76
N GLU A 442 9.83 17.40 -9.79
CA GLU A 442 9.91 18.80 -10.25
C GLU A 442 9.47 18.94 -11.71
N LYS A 443 9.99 18.08 -12.60
CA LYS A 443 9.58 18.05 -14.01
C LYS A 443 8.09 17.73 -14.16
N SER A 444 7.54 16.89 -13.30
CA SER A 444 6.12 16.53 -13.28
C SER A 444 5.23 17.75 -12.95
N TYR A 445 5.64 18.56 -11.96
CA TYR A 445 4.99 19.84 -11.65
C TYR A 445 5.12 20.86 -12.80
N GLY A 446 6.30 20.98 -13.40
CA GLY A 446 6.54 21.85 -14.55
C GLY A 446 5.68 21.46 -15.76
N LEU A 447 5.56 20.16 -16.05
CA LEU A 447 4.71 19.63 -17.11
C LEU A 447 3.24 19.93 -16.85
N LEU A 448 2.73 19.65 -15.64
CA LEU A 448 1.35 19.96 -15.28
C LEU A 448 1.06 21.46 -15.39
N SER A 449 1.95 22.32 -14.92
CA SER A 449 1.82 23.79 -15.02
C SER A 449 1.75 24.24 -16.48
N ARG A 450 2.61 23.68 -17.35
CA ARG A 450 2.59 23.96 -18.79
C ARG A 450 1.29 23.53 -19.44
N GLU A 451 0.81 22.31 -19.19
CA GLU A 451 -0.41 21.78 -19.81
C GLU A 451 -1.66 22.55 -19.34
N LEU A 452 -1.74 22.95 -18.07
CA LEU A 452 -2.79 23.83 -17.55
C LEU A 452 -2.85 25.16 -18.31
N ALA A 453 -1.70 25.79 -18.53
CA ALA A 453 -1.61 27.07 -19.23
C ALA A 453 -1.93 26.95 -20.72
N LEU A 454 -1.36 25.95 -21.41
CA LEU A 454 -1.57 25.71 -22.85
C LEU A 454 -3.05 25.45 -23.17
N ARG A 455 -3.75 24.76 -22.28
CA ARG A 455 -5.17 24.41 -22.45
C ARG A 455 -6.12 25.49 -21.95
N GLY A 456 -5.61 26.55 -21.31
CA GLY A 456 -6.44 27.55 -20.64
C GLY A 456 -7.25 26.97 -19.48
N ALA A 457 -6.85 25.82 -18.94
CA ALA A 457 -7.56 25.09 -17.88
C ALA A 457 -7.20 25.61 -16.47
N GLY A 458 -6.14 26.40 -16.34
CA GLY A 458 -5.76 27.01 -15.08
C GLY A 458 -4.29 27.43 -14.97
N ARG A 459 -3.83 27.62 -13.74
CA ARG A 459 -2.43 27.89 -13.38
C ARG A 459 -2.02 27.03 -12.19
N LEU A 460 -0.77 26.59 -12.16
CA LEU A 460 -0.16 25.95 -11.00
C LEU A 460 1.01 26.80 -10.50
N ASP A 461 0.90 27.26 -9.26
CA ASP A 461 1.95 27.97 -8.55
C ASP A 461 2.64 27.03 -7.56
N PHE A 462 3.95 26.84 -7.69
CA PHE A 462 4.72 26.04 -6.75
C PHE A 462 6.13 26.62 -6.58
N ASP A 463 6.67 26.45 -5.37
CA ASP A 463 8.05 26.76 -5.07
C ASP A 463 8.88 25.47 -5.08
N ARG A 464 9.96 25.47 -5.85
CA ARG A 464 10.81 24.29 -6.07
C ARG A 464 11.44 23.80 -4.77
N ASP A 465 12.00 24.72 -3.98
CA ASP A 465 12.71 24.37 -2.75
C ASP A 465 11.75 23.79 -1.71
N ARG A 466 10.55 24.35 -1.60
CA ARG A 466 9.48 23.83 -0.75
C ARG A 466 8.99 22.46 -1.21
N LEU A 467 8.84 22.24 -2.52
CA LEU A 467 8.47 20.94 -3.09
C LEU A 467 9.51 19.87 -2.71
N VAL A 468 10.79 20.14 -2.96
CA VAL A 468 11.90 19.23 -2.64
C VAL A 468 11.99 18.98 -1.14
N PHE A 469 11.83 20.03 -0.32
CA PHE A 469 11.82 19.91 1.14
C PHE A 469 10.69 18.98 1.61
N LYS A 470 9.46 19.19 1.12
CA LYS A 470 8.30 18.36 1.49
C LYS A 470 8.48 16.92 1.03
N ALA A 471 8.96 16.68 -0.19
CA ALA A 471 9.24 15.34 -0.68
C ALA A 471 10.30 14.60 0.17
N LYS A 472 11.42 15.26 0.53
CA LYS A 472 12.48 14.64 1.34
C LYS A 472 12.08 14.35 2.78
N ARG A 473 11.41 15.30 3.44
CA ARG A 473 11.16 15.26 4.90
C ARG A 473 9.81 14.64 5.26
N HIS A 474 8.84 14.71 4.37
CA HIS A 474 7.46 14.32 4.64
C HIS A 474 6.85 13.42 3.55
N GLY A 475 7.61 13.12 2.49
CA GLY A 475 7.09 12.43 1.33
C GLY A 475 6.76 10.96 1.61
N ILE A 476 7.45 10.28 2.53
CA ILE A 476 7.26 8.84 2.64
C ILE A 476 5.83 8.44 3.02
N VAL A 477 5.25 7.52 2.26
CA VAL A 477 4.02 6.82 2.66
C VAL A 477 4.38 5.61 3.52
N GLY A 478 4.36 5.79 4.84
CA GLY A 478 4.86 4.80 5.80
C GLY A 478 4.19 3.42 5.82
N GLY A 479 3.09 3.20 5.07
CA GLY A 479 2.42 1.91 4.98
C GLY A 479 2.67 1.13 3.68
N HIS A 480 3.41 1.70 2.73
CA HIS A 480 3.65 1.09 1.42
C HIS A 480 5.07 0.51 1.37
N HIS A 481 5.23 -0.75 1.80
CA HIS A 481 6.55 -1.40 1.85
C HIS A 481 6.79 -2.27 0.62
N ILE A 482 7.68 -1.84 -0.28
CA ILE A 482 7.80 -2.39 -1.64
C ILE A 482 9.27 -2.73 -1.96
N GLY A 483 9.51 -3.75 -2.79
CA GLY A 483 10.82 -4.04 -3.41
C GLY A 483 11.83 -4.88 -2.61
N THR A 484 11.61 -5.09 -1.31
CA THR A 484 12.60 -5.74 -0.41
C THR A 484 12.80 -7.24 -0.64
N THR A 485 11.96 -7.87 -1.46
CA THR A 485 12.09 -9.25 -1.94
C THR A 485 11.77 -9.31 -3.44
N ARG A 486 12.24 -8.32 -4.20
CA ARG A 486 11.82 -8.06 -5.59
C ARG A 486 11.86 -9.29 -6.51
N MET A 487 10.90 -9.34 -7.42
CA MET A 487 10.83 -10.29 -8.52
C MET A 487 11.95 -10.06 -9.54
N SER A 488 12.42 -11.14 -10.14
CA SER A 488 13.35 -11.13 -11.26
C SER A 488 13.23 -12.40 -12.10
N THR A 489 13.62 -12.32 -13.37
CA THR A 489 13.76 -13.52 -14.23
C THR A 489 15.02 -14.31 -13.88
N ASP A 490 16.13 -13.61 -13.60
CA ASP A 490 17.40 -14.22 -13.19
C ASP A 490 17.56 -14.11 -11.65
N PRO A 491 17.95 -15.20 -10.94
CA PRO A 491 18.24 -15.16 -9.51
C PRO A 491 19.33 -14.14 -9.10
N LYS A 492 20.16 -13.68 -10.04
CA LYS A 492 21.17 -12.65 -9.81
C LYS A 492 20.60 -11.24 -9.64
N ASP A 493 19.36 -11.01 -10.07
CA ASP A 493 18.75 -9.67 -10.12
C ASP A 493 17.61 -9.47 -9.11
N GLY A 494 17.33 -10.46 -8.26
CA GLY A 494 16.20 -10.44 -7.33
C GLY A 494 16.14 -11.62 -6.38
N VAL A 495 15.03 -11.72 -5.63
CA VAL A 495 14.85 -12.70 -4.54
C VAL A 495 13.86 -13.79 -4.93
N VAL A 496 12.84 -13.44 -5.73
CA VAL A 496 11.79 -14.37 -6.14
C VAL A 496 11.62 -14.38 -7.67
N ASP A 497 11.15 -15.49 -8.22
CA ASP A 497 10.82 -15.63 -9.63
C ASP A 497 9.46 -14.98 -9.97
N ALA A 498 9.04 -15.10 -11.24
CA ALA A 498 7.79 -14.53 -11.75
C ALA A 498 6.53 -15.05 -11.05
N ASP A 499 6.58 -16.22 -10.40
CA ASP A 499 5.48 -16.82 -9.64
C ASP A 499 5.67 -16.63 -8.13
N CYS A 500 6.50 -15.66 -7.75
CA CYS A 500 6.81 -15.30 -6.37
C CYS A 500 7.48 -16.40 -5.55
N ARG A 501 8.07 -17.41 -6.19
CA ARG A 501 8.86 -18.44 -5.53
C ARG A 501 10.25 -17.94 -5.25
N VAL A 502 10.77 -18.17 -4.05
CA VAL A 502 12.14 -17.78 -3.68
C VAL A 502 13.15 -18.53 -4.55
N HIS A 503 14.05 -17.79 -5.18
CA HIS A 503 15.09 -18.36 -6.03
C HIS A 503 15.93 -19.38 -5.24
N GLY A 504 16.09 -20.57 -5.83
CA GLY A 504 16.83 -21.66 -5.21
C GLY A 504 16.10 -22.42 -4.10
N VAL A 505 14.86 -22.06 -3.72
CA VAL A 505 14.06 -22.79 -2.72
C VAL A 505 12.71 -23.21 -3.29
N GLY A 506 12.60 -24.50 -3.64
CA GLY A 506 11.54 -25.01 -4.51
C GLY A 506 10.11 -24.93 -3.98
N ASN A 507 9.94 -24.82 -2.66
CA ASN A 507 8.63 -24.85 -2.00
C ASN A 507 8.37 -23.63 -1.10
N LEU A 508 9.08 -22.52 -1.30
CA LEU A 508 8.91 -21.28 -0.53
C LEU A 508 8.50 -20.13 -1.45
N PHE A 509 7.39 -19.48 -1.12
CA PHE A 509 6.81 -18.39 -1.90
C PHE A 509 6.57 -17.15 -1.02
N VAL A 510 6.41 -15.99 -1.66
CA VAL A 510 6.16 -14.72 -0.98
C VAL A 510 4.90 -14.04 -1.54
N ALA A 511 3.92 -13.78 -0.67
CA ALA A 511 2.71 -13.02 -1.00
C ALA A 511 2.77 -11.64 -0.30
N SER A 512 3.51 -10.70 -0.88
CA SER A 512 3.78 -9.39 -0.29
C SER A 512 4.14 -8.36 -1.36
N ALA A 513 3.80 -7.09 -1.14
CA ALA A 513 4.21 -5.99 -2.02
C ALA A 513 5.75 -5.83 -2.10
N SER A 514 6.50 -6.45 -1.19
CA SER A 514 7.96 -6.52 -1.27
C SER A 514 8.47 -7.20 -2.54
N VAL A 515 7.65 -7.99 -3.23
CA VAL A 515 8.05 -8.65 -4.48
C VAL A 515 8.00 -7.74 -5.70
N PHE A 516 7.43 -6.54 -5.60
CA PHE A 516 7.28 -5.67 -6.77
C PHE A 516 8.62 -5.04 -7.18
N PRO A 517 9.03 -5.16 -8.45
CA PRO A 517 10.24 -4.52 -8.99
C PRO A 517 10.19 -2.98 -9.04
N THR A 518 8.99 -2.41 -9.14
CA THR A 518 8.71 -0.96 -9.16
C THR A 518 7.56 -0.65 -8.19
N SER A 519 7.51 0.57 -7.66
CA SER A 519 6.41 0.96 -6.76
C SER A 519 5.19 1.51 -7.48
N GLY A 520 5.34 2.04 -8.70
CA GLY A 520 4.27 2.79 -9.37
C GLY A 520 3.82 3.99 -8.54
N GLN A 521 2.72 4.63 -8.93
CA GLN A 521 2.11 5.71 -8.12
C GLN A 521 0.96 5.22 -7.21
N ALA A 522 0.43 4.03 -7.51
CA ALA A 522 -0.78 3.49 -6.91
C ALA A 522 -0.49 2.75 -5.59
N ASN A 523 -1.48 2.68 -4.70
CA ASN A 523 -1.32 1.92 -3.46
C ASN A 523 -1.10 0.45 -3.79
N PRO A 524 -0.15 -0.24 -3.15
CA PRO A 524 0.27 -1.57 -3.57
C PRO A 524 -0.76 -2.66 -3.27
N THR A 525 -1.76 -2.41 -2.42
CA THR A 525 -2.66 -3.45 -1.91
C THR A 525 -3.52 -4.10 -2.99
N LEU A 526 -4.03 -3.33 -3.96
CA LEU A 526 -4.87 -3.92 -5.01
C LEU A 526 -4.05 -4.84 -5.93
N THR A 527 -2.89 -4.36 -6.39
CA THR A 527 -1.93 -5.17 -7.18
C THR A 527 -1.43 -6.38 -6.39
N LEU A 528 -1.25 -6.25 -5.06
CA LEU A 528 -0.90 -7.38 -4.20
C LEU A 528 -1.99 -8.45 -4.19
N LEU A 529 -3.26 -8.05 -4.08
CA LEU A 529 -4.38 -8.99 -4.12
C LEU A 529 -4.48 -9.68 -5.49
N ALA A 530 -4.31 -8.95 -6.59
CA ALA A 530 -4.28 -9.52 -7.94
C ALA A 530 -3.15 -10.57 -8.08
N LEU A 531 -1.94 -10.22 -7.64
CA LEU A 531 -0.81 -11.16 -7.61
C LEU A 531 -1.06 -12.35 -6.66
N THR A 532 -1.79 -12.14 -5.57
CA THR A 532 -2.18 -13.21 -4.63
C THR A 532 -3.13 -14.22 -5.27
N PHE A 533 -4.13 -13.77 -6.05
CA PHE A 533 -5.01 -14.67 -6.79
C PHE A 533 -4.26 -15.46 -7.86
N ARG A 534 -3.36 -14.80 -8.60
CA ARG A 534 -2.47 -15.49 -9.54
C ARG A 534 -1.60 -16.55 -8.85
N LEU A 535 -1.04 -16.23 -7.67
CA LEU A 535 -0.28 -17.19 -6.87
C LEU A 535 -1.16 -18.35 -6.40
N ALA A 536 -2.42 -18.09 -6.02
CA ALA A 536 -3.37 -19.14 -5.67
C ALA A 536 -3.62 -20.10 -6.83
N GLU A 537 -3.79 -19.61 -8.06
CA GLU A 537 -3.93 -20.45 -9.26
C GLU A 537 -2.67 -21.26 -9.58
N HIS A 538 -1.48 -20.70 -9.33
CA HIS A 538 -0.23 -21.41 -9.48
C HIS A 538 -0.15 -22.57 -8.46
N LEU A 539 -0.31 -22.28 -7.17
CA LEU A 539 -0.24 -23.25 -6.08
C LEU A 539 -1.38 -24.29 -6.14
N GLY A 540 -2.57 -23.90 -6.63
CA GLY A 540 -3.69 -24.81 -6.86
C GLY A 540 -3.35 -25.94 -7.83
N ARG A 541 -2.56 -25.63 -8.86
CA ARG A 541 -2.11 -26.61 -9.87
C ARG A 541 -0.92 -27.47 -9.42
N ILE A 542 -0.19 -27.06 -8.38
CA ILE A 542 0.90 -27.88 -7.83
C ILE A 542 0.31 -29.18 -7.29
N GLY A 543 0.72 -30.31 -7.89
CA GLY A 543 0.21 -31.65 -7.61
C GLY A 543 -0.82 -32.20 -8.62
N GLU A 544 -1.29 -31.39 -9.58
CA GLU A 544 -2.18 -31.83 -10.67
C GLU A 544 -1.45 -32.23 -11.96
N VAL A 545 -0.11 -32.34 -11.92
CA VAL A 545 0.66 -32.83 -13.08
C VAL A 545 0.27 -34.28 -13.35
N GLN A 546 -0.56 -34.45 -14.38
CA GLN A 546 -0.82 -35.75 -15.02
C GLN A 546 0.52 -36.43 -15.34
N PRO A 547 0.60 -37.77 -15.21
CA PRO A 547 1.82 -38.50 -15.49
C PRO A 547 2.33 -38.14 -16.88
N LEU A 548 3.62 -37.80 -16.96
CA LEU A 548 4.38 -37.80 -18.21
C LEU A 548 3.97 -39.06 -18.98
N GLN A 549 3.23 -38.88 -20.08
CA GLN A 549 3.08 -39.95 -21.06
C GLN A 549 4.48 -40.24 -21.56
N VAL A 550 5.06 -41.32 -21.05
CA VAL A 550 6.17 -42.00 -21.69
C VAL A 550 5.64 -42.37 -23.07
N GLN A 551 6.08 -41.64 -24.09
CA GLN A 551 5.94 -42.11 -25.47
C GLN A 551 6.73 -43.41 -25.56
N ALA A 552 6.00 -44.52 -25.61
CA ALA A 552 6.52 -45.81 -26.02
C ALA A 552 6.39 -45.89 -27.56
N ALA A 553 7.44 -46.47 -28.17
CA ALA A 553 7.74 -46.67 -29.59
C ALA A 553 8.33 -45.46 -30.33
#